data_AF-A0A9Q0V743-F1
#
_entry.id   AF-A0A9Q0V743-F1
#
_cell.length_a   1.000
_cell.length_b   1.000
_cell.length_c   1.000
_cell.angle_alpha   90.00
_cell.angle_beta   90.00
_cell.angle_gamma   90.00
#
_symmetry.space_group_name_H-M   'P 1'
#
loop_
_entity.id
_entity.type
_entity.pdbx_description
1 polymer ?
#
loop_
_entity_poly.entity_id
_entity_poly.type
_entity_poly.pdbx_seq_one_letter_code
_entity_poly.pdbx_strand_id
1 'polypeptide(L)'
;MGDAVEFAIDFATTVEKLGLLKEKIKKHLEKTPQHWHPNHNVVVKEIENVNKLKMALYCTHTMNFQEYGEKNKRRSELVIEIKKIFEEINIKYYLLPQQVHLNPVGSESSNVASI
;
A
#
# COMPACT_ATOMS: atom_id res chain seq x y z
N MET A 1 20.22 10.86 4.07
CA MET A 1 19.21 11.45 3.16
C MET A 1 17.85 10.82 3.45
N GLY A 2 16.88 11.59 3.97
CA GLY A 2 15.56 11.05 4.34
C GLY A 2 14.70 10.67 3.14
N ASP A 3 13.87 9.63 3.30
CA ASP A 3 12.93 9.16 2.29
C ASP A 3 11.67 8.57 2.94
N ALA A 4 10.60 8.49 2.15
CA ALA A 4 9.31 7.98 2.58
C ALA A 4 8.71 7.04 1.54
N VAL A 5 8.23 5.90 2.01
CA VAL A 5 7.39 4.99 1.23
C VAL A 5 5.99 5.00 1.85
N GLU A 6 5.04 5.57 1.11
CA GLU A 6 3.64 5.60 1.50
C GLU A 6 2.89 4.42 0.89
N PHE A 7 2.04 3.79 1.69
CA PHE A 7 1.24 2.65 1.27
C PHE A 7 -0.08 2.62 2.05
N ALA A 8 -1.03 1.84 1.56
CA ALA A 8 -2.32 1.67 2.20
C ALA A 8 -2.60 0.20 2.44
N ILE A 9 -3.27 -0.09 3.55
CA ILE A 9 -3.76 -1.43 3.89
C ILE A 9 -5.24 -1.35 4.28
N ASP A 10 -5.90 -2.50 4.26
CA ASP A 10 -7.29 -2.62 4.69
C ASP A 10 -7.42 -2.32 6.19
N PHE A 11 -8.45 -1.55 6.58
CA PHE A 11 -8.74 -1.24 7.98
C PHE A 11 -9.01 -2.49 8.83
N ALA A 12 -9.54 -3.56 8.23
CA ALA A 12 -9.75 -4.83 8.89
C ALA A 12 -8.45 -5.62 9.15
N THR A 13 -7.28 -5.10 8.72
CA THR A 13 -5.98 -5.72 9.04
C THR A 13 -5.80 -5.74 10.56
N THR A 14 -5.63 -6.93 11.13
CA THR A 14 -5.49 -7.11 12.57
C THR A 14 -4.24 -6.44 13.11
N VAL A 15 -4.28 -6.04 14.39
CA VAL A 15 -3.14 -5.43 15.09
C VAL A 15 -1.93 -6.38 15.14
N GLU A 16 -2.17 -7.69 15.22
CA GLU A 16 -1.11 -8.71 15.15
C GLU A 16 -0.38 -8.70 13.80
N LYS A 17 -1.12 -8.65 12.69
CA LYS A 17 -0.52 -8.54 11.34
C LYS A 17 0.22 -7.21 11.15
N LEU A 18 -0.29 -6.13 11.74
CA LEU A 18 0.40 -4.84 11.77
C LEU A 18 1.73 -4.91 12.53
N GLY A 19 1.76 -5.58 13.69
CA GLY A 19 2.99 -5.82 14.45
C GLY A 19 4.00 -6.61 13.63
N LEU A 20 3.56 -7.71 13.01
CA LEU A 20 4.40 -8.56 12.17
C LEU A 20 4.93 -7.83 10.92
N LEU A 21 4.11 -6.98 10.30
CA LEU A 21 4.52 -6.11 9.20
C LEU A 21 5.69 -5.20 9.63
N LYS A 22 5.55 -4.52 10.77
CA LYS A 22 6.60 -3.63 11.30
C LYS A 22 7.88 -4.40 11.61
N GLU A 23 7.77 -5.58 12.21
CA GLU A 23 8.92 -6.43 12.52
C GLU A 23 9.65 -6.89 11.26
N LYS A 24 8.92 -7.36 10.23
CA LYS A 24 9.51 -7.81 8.97
C LYS A 24 10.19 -6.69 8.21
N ILE A 25 9.59 -5.50 8.15
CA ILE A 25 10.21 -4.31 7.55
C ILE A 25 11.50 -3.96 8.29
N LYS A 26 11.46 -3.91 9.63
CA LYS A 26 12.64 -3.65 10.46
C LYS A 26 13.77 -4.63 10.15
N LYS A 27 13.45 -5.93 10.17
CA LYS A 27 14.41 -7.00 9.90
C LYS A 27 15.02 -6.91 8.50
N HIS A 28 14.26 -6.46 7.49
CA HIS A 28 14.78 -6.26 6.15
C HIS A 28 15.78 -5.10 6.09
N LEU A 29 15.44 -3.95 6.69
CA LEU A 29 16.31 -2.77 6.72
C LEU A 29 17.60 -3.04 7.51
N GLU A 30 17.50 -3.73 8.65
CA GLU A 30 18.66 -4.11 9.46
C GLU A 30 19.59 -5.13 8.77
N LYS A 31 19.07 -5.93 7.83
CA LYS A 31 19.88 -6.84 6.99
C LYS A 31 20.64 -6.11 5.88
N THR A 32 20.31 -4.85 5.62
CA THR A 32 20.91 -4.04 4.55
C THR A 32 21.48 -2.72 5.08
N PRO A 33 22.36 -2.76 6.11
CA PRO A 33 22.90 -1.57 6.77
C PRO A 33 23.76 -0.70 5.84
N GLN A 34 24.27 -1.28 4.74
CA GLN A 34 24.98 -0.52 3.71
C GLN A 34 24.05 0.41 2.92
N HIS A 35 22.74 0.14 2.90
CA HIS A 35 21.75 0.93 2.17
C HIS A 35 20.96 1.87 3.07
N TRP A 36 20.65 1.43 4.29
CA TRP A 36 19.72 2.11 5.19
C TRP A 36 20.32 2.36 6.56
N HIS A 37 20.04 3.53 7.10
CA HIS A 37 20.32 3.85 8.49
C HIS A 37 19.38 3.05 9.42
N PRO A 38 19.83 2.62 10.62
CA PRO A 38 19.01 1.84 11.55
C PRO A 38 17.75 2.55 12.03
N ASN A 39 17.77 3.90 12.05
CA ASN A 39 16.60 4.68 12.42
C ASN A 39 15.58 4.70 11.28
N HIS A 40 14.50 3.95 11.45
CA HIS A 40 13.34 3.94 10.58
C HIS A 40 12.05 3.91 11.42
N ASN A 41 10.94 4.38 10.86
CA ASN A 41 9.66 4.34 11.55
C ASN A 41 8.52 4.02 10.59
N VAL A 42 7.65 3.09 11.01
CA VAL A 42 6.40 2.77 10.31
C VAL A 42 5.25 3.37 11.09
N VAL A 43 4.60 4.37 10.50
CA VAL A 43 3.52 5.13 11.12
C VAL A 43 2.19 4.90 10.41
N VAL A 44 1.10 4.97 11.17
CA VAL A 44 -0.25 5.16 10.63
C VAL A 44 -0.43 6.66 10.46
N LYS A 45 -0.69 7.14 9.24
CA LYS A 45 -0.90 8.57 8.97
C LYS A 45 -2.34 8.97 9.24
N GLU A 46 -3.30 8.19 8.73
CA GLU A 46 -4.72 8.49 8.82
C GLU A 46 -5.58 7.24 8.56
N ILE A 47 -6.83 7.30 9.01
CA ILE A 47 -7.90 6.39 8.62
C ILE A 47 -8.70 7.11 7.52
N GLU A 48 -8.65 6.60 6.29
CA GLU A 48 -9.40 7.15 5.16
C GLU A 48 -10.67 6.33 4.92
N ASN A 49 -11.81 7.00 4.81
CA ASN A 49 -13.13 6.41 4.48
C ASN A 49 -13.55 5.22 5.37
N VAL A 50 -13.03 5.15 6.60
CA VAL A 50 -13.30 4.09 7.61
C VAL A 50 -12.85 2.68 7.19
N ASN A 51 -12.37 2.50 5.96
CA ASN A 51 -12.02 1.19 5.39
C ASN A 51 -10.55 1.07 4.99
N LYS A 52 -9.80 2.17 5.00
CA LYS A 52 -8.39 2.20 4.59
C LYS A 52 -7.53 2.83 5.68
N LEU A 53 -6.41 2.19 5.99
CA LEU A 53 -5.34 2.77 6.79
C LEU A 53 -4.23 3.27 5.86
N LYS A 54 -3.99 4.58 5.84
CA LYS A 54 -2.81 5.12 5.17
C LYS A 54 -1.62 5.04 6.11
N MET A 55 -0.53 4.50 5.60
CA MET A 55 0.69 4.21 6.32
C MET A 55 1.87 4.89 5.63
N ALA A 56 2.93 5.16 6.39
CA ALA A 56 4.21 5.55 5.83
C ALA A 56 5.37 4.88 6.55
N LEU A 57 6.33 4.41 5.76
CA LEU A 57 7.66 4.06 6.23
C LEU A 57 8.59 5.24 5.98
N TYR A 58 9.06 5.85 7.06
CA TYR A 58 10.14 6.84 7.03
C TYR A 58 11.47 6.12 7.24
N CYS A 59 12.40 6.32 6.33
CA CYS A 59 13.72 5.71 6.36
C CYS A 59 14.78 6.73 5.92
N THR A 60 16.05 6.43 6.22
CA THR A 60 17.16 7.30 5.84
C THR A 60 18.17 6.49 5.05
N HIS A 61 18.48 6.92 3.83
CA HIS A 61 19.55 6.36 3.03
C HIS A 61 20.92 6.75 3.59
N THR A 62 21.88 5.83 3.50
CA THR A 62 23.30 6.04 3.83
C THR A 62 24.08 6.82 2.75
N MET A 63 23.55 6.86 1.52
CA MET A 63 24.18 7.54 0.38
C MET A 63 24.08 9.08 0.46
N ASN A 64 24.90 9.75 -0.34
CA ASN A 64 24.86 11.20 -0.52
C ASN A 64 23.79 11.64 -1.53
N PHE A 65 23.39 12.92 -1.51
CA PHE A 65 22.30 13.49 -2.32
C PHE A 65 22.57 13.49 -3.83
N GLN A 66 23.81 13.29 -4.26
CA GLN A 66 24.23 13.30 -5.67
C GLN A 66 23.84 12.02 -6.41
N GLU A 67 23.53 10.93 -5.70
CA GLU A 67 23.20 9.62 -6.28
C GLU A 67 21.68 9.40 -6.43
N TYR A 68 20.99 10.33 -7.09
CA TYR A 68 19.53 10.25 -7.21
C TYR A 68 19.03 9.01 -7.98
N GLY A 69 19.79 8.54 -8.98
CA GLY A 69 19.46 7.31 -9.71
C GLY A 69 19.46 6.07 -8.81
N GLU A 70 20.51 5.92 -8.00
CA GLU A 70 20.63 4.81 -7.05
C GLU A 70 19.59 4.92 -5.93
N LYS A 71 19.30 6.14 -5.45
CA LYS A 71 18.19 6.39 -4.52
C LYS A 71 16.88 5.79 -5.02
N ASN A 72 16.50 6.10 -6.26
CA ASN A 72 15.25 5.63 -6.85
C ASN A 72 15.23 4.11 -7.00
N LYS A 73 16.36 3.51 -7.36
CA LYS A 73 16.51 2.05 -7.46
C LYS A 73 16.28 1.39 -6.09
N ARG A 74 16.97 1.84 -5.04
CA ARG A 74 16.79 1.31 -3.67
C ARG A 74 15.37 1.50 -3.15
N ARG A 75 14.75 2.66 -3.44
CA ARG A 75 13.35 2.90 -3.10
C ARG A 75 12.42 1.92 -3.80
N SER A 76 12.65 1.63 -5.08
CA SER A 76 11.87 0.64 -5.84
C SER A 76 12.02 -0.77 -5.25
N GLU A 77 13.25 -1.18 -4.94
CA GLU A 77 13.54 -2.46 -4.28
C GLU A 77 12.84 -2.58 -2.92
N LEU A 78 12.82 -1.50 -2.12
CA LEU A 78 12.11 -1.46 -0.85
C LEU A 78 10.60 -1.62 -1.02
N VAL A 79 9.99 -0.99 -2.03
CA VAL A 79 8.56 -1.15 -2.33
C VAL A 79 8.25 -2.59 -2.74
N ILE A 80 9.11 -3.23 -3.54
CA ILE A 80 8.96 -4.62 -3.95
C ILE A 80 9.07 -5.55 -2.73
N GLU A 81 9.97 -5.27 -1.80
CA GLU A 81 10.06 -6.05 -0.57
C GLU A 81 8.81 -5.90 0.30
N ILE A 82 8.31 -4.67 0.48
CA ILE A 82 7.06 -4.43 1.22
C ILE A 82 5.90 -5.22 0.59
N LYS A 83 5.82 -5.27 -0.74
CA LYS A 83 4.85 -6.12 -1.45
C LYS A 83 5.02 -7.60 -1.08
N LYS A 84 6.24 -8.14 -1.11
CA LYS A 84 6.49 -9.55 -0.73
C LYS A 84 6.07 -9.83 0.71
N ILE A 85 6.33 -8.90 1.63
CA ILE A 85 5.89 -9.02 3.01
C ILE A 85 4.36 -9.11 3.06
N PHE A 86 3.63 -8.24 2.34
CA PHE A 86 2.16 -8.33 2.29
C PHE A 86 1.66 -9.68 1.81
N GLU A 87 2.29 -10.25 0.79
CA GLU A 87 1.97 -11.59 0.28
C GLU A 87 2.23 -12.67 1.33
N GLU A 88 3.38 -12.61 2.02
CA GLU A 88 3.78 -13.58 3.05
C GLU A 88 2.82 -13.60 4.25
N ILE A 89 2.41 -12.43 4.74
CA ILE A 89 1.52 -12.32 5.91
C ILE A 89 0.04 -12.19 5.53
N ASN A 90 -0.27 -12.40 4.25
CA ASN A 90 -1.62 -12.38 3.69
C ASN A 90 -2.37 -11.08 4.07
N ILE A 91 -1.73 -9.93 3.84
CA ILE A 91 -2.39 -8.62 3.83
C ILE A 91 -2.97 -8.43 2.44
N LYS A 92 -4.28 -8.19 2.39
CA LYS A 92 -5.02 -7.91 1.16
C LYS A 92 -5.73 -6.57 1.32
N TYR A 93 -6.01 -5.93 0.20
CA TYR A 93 -6.78 -4.70 0.15
C TYR A 93 -8.11 -4.97 -0.54
N TYR A 94 -9.22 -4.82 0.20
CA TYR A 94 -10.55 -4.99 -0.35
C TYR A 94 -11.16 -3.62 -0.63
N LEU A 95 -11.77 -3.48 -1.80
CA LEU A 95 -12.63 -2.33 -2.08
C LEU A 95 -13.94 -2.49 -1.30
N LEU A 96 -14.50 -1.36 -0.86
CA LEU A 96 -15.83 -1.36 -0.29
C LEU A 96 -16.84 -1.90 -1.30
N PRO A 97 -17.88 -2.62 -0.84
CA PRO A 97 -19.01 -2.97 -1.70
C PRO A 97 -19.57 -1.71 -2.37
N GLN A 98 -19.71 -1.75 -3.69
CA GLN A 98 -20.29 -0.65 -4.46
C GLN A 98 -21.71 -1.01 -4.89
N GLN A 99 -22.62 -0.05 -4.79
CA GLN A 99 -23.97 -0.21 -5.34
C GLN A 99 -23.88 -0.19 -6.86
N VAL A 100 -24.44 -1.23 -7.50
CA VAL A 100 -24.50 -1.35 -8.96
C VAL A 100 -25.92 -1.08 -9.42
N HIS A 101 -26.11 -0.06 -10.26
CA HIS A 101 -27.39 0.20 -10.93
C HIS A 101 -27.39 -0.51 -12.28
N LEU A 102 -28.29 -1.47 -12.46
CA LEU A 102 -28.46 -2.18 -13.72
C LEU A 102 -29.62 -1.55 -14.49
N ASN A 103 -29.31 -0.95 -15.65
CA ASN A 103 -30.33 -0.51 -16.59
C ASN A 103 -30.58 -1.64 -17.60
N PRO A 104 -31.83 -2.10 -17.76
CA PRO A 104 -32.16 -3.06 -18.81
C PRO A 104 -31.80 -2.47 -20.18
N VAL A 105 -30.95 -3.16 -20.93
CA VAL A 105 -30.71 -2.83 -22.33
C VAL A 105 -31.87 -3.42 -23.14
N GLY A 106 -32.73 -2.56 -23.66
CA GLY A 106 -33.75 -2.92 -24.65
C GLY A 106 -35.06 -3.45 -24.08
N SER A 107 -35.93 -2.54 -23.64
CA SER A 107 -37.37 -2.69 -23.86
C SER A 107 -37.84 -1.44 -24.62
N GLU A 108 -37.43 -1.33 -25.88
CA GLU A 108 -38.24 -0.55 -26.82
C GLU A 108 -39.59 -1.28 -26.92
N SER A 109 -40.56 -0.77 -26.18
CA SER A 109 -41.96 -1.15 -26.30
C SER A 109 -42.36 -0.93 -27.75
N SER A 110 -42.58 -2.03 -28.47
CA SER A 110 -43.29 -2.08 -29.74
C SER A 110 -44.72 -1.57 -29.53
N ASN A 111 -44.90 -0.26 -29.60
CA ASN A 111 -46.21 0.35 -29.82
C ASN A 111 -46.57 0.15 -31.30
N VAL A 112 -47.06 -1.05 -31.63
CA VAL A 112 -47.86 -1.27 -32.83
C VAL A 112 -49.19 -0.56 -32.60
N ALA A 113 -49.32 0.66 -33.10
CA ALA A 113 -50.60 1.35 -33.18
C ALA A 113 -51.42 0.67 -34.30
N SER A 114 -52.43 -0.10 -33.91
CA SER A 114 -53.50 -0.54 -34.81
C SER A 114 -54.45 0.64 -35.09
N ILE A 115 -54.55 1.04 -36.36
CA ILE A 115 -55.72 1.72 -36.94
C ILE A 115 -55.98 1.06 -38.30
#